data_AF-A0A958M0K8-F1
#
_entry.id   AF-A0A958M0K8-F1
#
_cell.length_a   1.000
_cell.length_b   1.000
_cell.length_c   1.000
_cell.angle_alpha   90.00
_cell.angle_beta   90.00
_cell.angle_gamma   90.00
#
_symmetry.space_group_name_H-M   'P 1'
#
loop_
_entity.id
_entity.type
_entity.pdbx_description
1 polymer ?
#
loop_
_entity_poly.entity_id
_entity_poly.type
_entity_poly.pdbx_seq_one_letter_code
_entity_poly.pdbx_strand_id
1 'polypeptide(L)' 'GLFGVSRNPIFLGVIISYIGTFLIIPNLLSFCIMVLTIVILQVQVRLEEEYLIKIHGDEYDEYKNKVRRWI' A
#
# COMPACT_ATOMS: atom_id res chain seq x y z
N GLY A 1 2.59 5.12 15.64
CA GLY A 1 1.84 5.99 14.71
C GLY A 1 1.09 5.15 13.68
N LEU A 2 0.47 5.74 12.65
CA LEU A 2 -0.26 5.03 11.58
C LEU A 2 0.54 3.89 10.92
N PHE A 3 1.87 4.06 10.78
CA PHE A 3 2.82 3.04 10.32
C PHE A 3 3.00 1.85 11.29
N GLY A 4 2.51 1.96 12.52
CA GLY A 4 2.46 0.89 13.54
C GLY A 4 1.14 0.13 13.59
N VAL A 5 0.15 0.51 12.77
CA VAL A 5 -1.12 -0.24 12.58
C VAL A 5 -1.12 -0.99 11.25
N SER A 6 -0.49 -0.41 10.22
CA SER A 6 -0.20 -1.07 8.95
C SER A 6 1.12 -0.53 8.42
N ARG A 7 1.97 -1.37 7.82
CA ARG A 7 3.27 -0.93 7.29
C ARG A 7 3.15 0.12 6.19
N ASN A 8 1.97 0.24 5.57
CA ASN A 8 1.73 1.09 4.41
C ASN A 8 0.35 1.78 4.42
N PRO A 9 0.11 2.70 5.38
CA PRO A 9 -1.19 3.36 5.55
C PRO A 9 -1.51 4.34 4.41
N ILE A 10 -0.49 4.88 3.73
CA ILE A 10 -0.66 5.78 2.56
C ILE A 10 -1.34 5.03 1.41
N PHE A 11 -0.96 3.77 1.18
CA PHE A 11 -1.52 2.94 0.12
C PHE A 11 -3.01 2.66 0.34
N LEU A 12 -3.43 2.47 1.60
CA LEU A 12 -4.86 2.37 1.94
C LEU A 12 -5.61 3.67 1.59
N GLY A 13 -5.03 4.83 1.88
CA GLY A 13 -5.62 6.13 1.51
C GLY A 13 -5.76 6.33 0.00
N VAL A 14 -4.78 5.87 -0.77
CA VAL A 14 -4.83 5.89 -2.25
C VAL A 14 -5.91 4.96 -2.78
N ILE A 15 -6.02 3.74 -2.23
CA ILE A 15 -7.09 2.79 -2.60
C ILE A 15 -8.46 3.38 -2.30
N ILE A 16 -8.66 3.97 -1.11
CA ILE A 16 -9.93 4.60 -0.72
C ILE A 16 -10.27 5.77 -1.65
N SER A 17 -9.29 6.60 -2.00
CA SER A 17 -9.49 7.71 -2.96
C SER A 17 -9.90 7.20 -4.34
N TYR A 18 -9.28 6.12 -4.82
CA TYR A 18 -9.64 5.50 -6.11
C TYR A 18 -11.01 4.82 -6.10
N ILE A 19 -11.38 4.18 -5.00
CA ILE A 19 -12.74 3.64 -4.79
C ILE A 19 -13.75 4.80 -4.78
N GLY A 20 -13.44 5.92 -4.14
CA GLY A 20 -14.27 7.13 -4.17
C GLY A 20 -14.47 7.66 -5.59
N THR A 21 -13.40 7.75 -6.38
CA THR A 21 -13.48 8.15 -7.80
C THR A 21 -14.32 7.17 -8.63
N PHE A 22 -14.18 5.86 -8.37
CA PHE A 22 -15.02 4.84 -9.02
C PHE A 22 -16.51 4.99 -8.66
N LEU A 23 -16.83 5.34 -7.40
CA LEU A 23 -18.21 5.59 -6.97
C LEU A 23 -18.82 6.85 -7.60
N ILE A 24 -18.01 7.87 -7.91
CA ILE A 24 -18.48 9.09 -8.59
C ILE A 24 -18.75 8.82 -10.08
N ILE A 25 -17.88 8.05 -10.74
CA ILE A 25 -18.03 7.70 -12.16
C ILE A 25 -17.84 6.20 -12.35
N PRO A 26 -18.89 5.38 -12.12
CA PRO A 26 -18.84 3.93 -12.25
C PRO A 26 -18.84 3.55 -13.74
N ASN A 27 -17.66 3.59 -14.34
CA ASN A 27 -17.45 3.19 -15.74
C ASN A 27 -16.46 2.02 -15.82
N LEU A 28 -16.54 1.23 -16.90
CA LEU A 28 -15.64 0.09 -17.13
C LEU A 28 -14.16 0.53 -17.13
N LEU A 29 -13.90 1.72 -17.66
CA LEU A 29 -12.58 2.36 -17.68
C LEU A 29 -12.07 2.65 -16.27
N SER A 30 -12.92 3.22 -15.40
CA SER A 30 -12.61 3.48 -13.99
C SER A 30 -12.34 2.18 -13.22
N PHE A 31 -13.08 1.10 -13.51
CA PHE A 31 -12.85 -0.21 -12.92
C PHE A 31 -11.49 -0.80 -13.32
N CYS A 32 -11.17 -0.78 -14.62
CA CYS A 32 -9.86 -1.24 -15.11
C CYS A 32 -8.71 -0.46 -14.47
N ILE A 33 -8.84 0.87 -14.38
CA ILE A 33 -7.85 1.72 -13.72
C ILE A 33 -7.73 1.35 -12.24
N MET A 34 -8.84 1.18 -11.52
CA MET A 34 -8.83 0.79 -10.11
C MET A 34 -8.05 -0.52 -9.88
N VAL A 35 -8.33 -1.55 -10.67
CA VAL A 35 -7.62 -2.84 -10.56
C VAL A 35 -6.13 -2.68 -10.86
N LEU A 36 -5.79 -1.93 -11.92
CA LEU A 36 -4.41 -1.70 -12.34
C LEU A 36 -3.64 -0.91 -11.27
N THR A 37 -4.26 0.11 -10.68
CA THR A 37 -3.70 0.86 -9.55
C THR A 37 -3.47 -0.03 -8.34
N ILE A 38 -4.41 -0.92 -7.98
CA ILE A 38 -4.21 -1.87 -6.87
C ILE A 38 -2.98 -2.76 -7.12
N VAL A 39 -2.81 -3.28 -8.34
CA VAL A 39 -1.65 -4.10 -8.71
C VAL A 39 -0.35 -3.29 -8.63
N ILE A 40 -0.33 -2.06 -9.18
CA ILE A 40 0.84 -1.18 -9.11
C ILE A 40 1.20 -0.87 -7.66
N LEU A 41 0.21 -0.56 -6.82
CA LEU A 41 0.42 -0.26 -5.40
C LEU A 41 1.02 -1.46 -4.67
N GLN A 42 0.56 -2.69 -4.96
CA GLN A 42 1.17 -3.90 -4.39
C GLN A 42 2.65 -4.06 -4.78
N VAL A 43 3.00 -3.74 -6.03
CA VAL A 43 4.38 -3.78 -6.50
C VAL A 43 5.23 -2.68 -5.85
N GLN A 44 4.72 -1.44 -5.78
CA GLN A 44 5.41 -0.34 -5.12
C GLN A 44 5.67 -0.62 -3.64
N VAL A 45 4.66 -1.12 -2.91
CA VAL A 45 4.82 -1.53 -1.50
C VAL A 45 5.96 -2.53 -1.34
N ARG A 46 6.06 -3.51 -2.23
CA ARG A 46 7.11 -4.53 -2.15
C ARG A 46 8.50 -3.93 -2.40
N LEU A 47 8.61 -3.06 -3.40
CA LEU A 47 9.88 -2.38 -3.73
C LEU A 47 10.30 -1.44 -2.60
N GLU A 48 9.36 -0.72 -1.99
CA GLU A 48 9.61 0.18 -0.87
C GLU A 48 10.04 -0.61 0.37
N GLU A 49 9.39 -1.74 0.68
CA GLU A 49 9.83 -2.64 1.75
C GLU A 49 11.24 -3.19 1.48
N GLU A 50 11.55 -3.63 0.27
CA GLU A 50 12.91 -4.09 -0.09
C GLU A 50 13.96 -2.98 0.03
N TYR A 51 13.61 -1.76 -0.38
CA TYR A 51 14.47 -0.59 -0.26
C TYR A 51 14.71 -0.21 1.20
N LEU A 52 13.66 -0.20 2.03
CA LEU A 52 13.73 0.06 3.46
C LEU A 52 14.56 -1.00 4.19
N ILE A 53 14.41 -2.29 3.85
CA ILE A 53 15.25 -3.37 4.38
C ILE A 53 16.71 -3.15 3.99
N LYS A 54 17.01 -2.74 2.75
CA LYS A 54 18.38 -2.45 2.32
C LYS A 54 19.02 -1.28 3.06
N ILE A 55 18.24 -0.25 3.41
CA ILE A 55 18.76 0.94 4.10
C ILE A 55 18.86 0.73 5.60
N HIS A 56 17.83 0.16 6.22
CA HIS A 56 17.70 0.08 7.68
C HIS A 56 18.09 -1.28 8.25
N GLY A 57 18.32 -2.30 7.41
CA GLY A 57 18.83 -3.61 7.84
C GLY A 57 18.01 -4.22 8.97
N ASP A 58 18.69 -4.55 10.07
CA ASP A 58 18.13 -5.22 11.25
C ASP A 58 17.05 -4.41 12.00
N GLU A 59 17.11 -3.08 11.97
CA GLU A 59 16.06 -2.23 12.60
C GLU A 59 14.71 -2.42 11.91
N TYR A 60 14.72 -2.65 10.58
CA TYR A 60 13.49 -2.90 9.84
C TYR A 60 12.98 -4.33 10.04
N ASP A 61 13.86 -5.30 10.31
CA ASP A 61 13.47 -6.68 10.58
C ASP A 61 12.82 -6.84 11.96
N GLU A 62 13.31 -6.12 12.98
CA GLU A 62 12.60 -5.97 14.26
C GLU A 62 11.24 -5.28 14.09
N TYR A 63 11.15 -4.26 13.22
CA TYR A 63 9.90 -3.59 12.90
C TYR A 63 8.89 -4.51 12.19
N LYS A 64 9.40 -5.37 11.28
CA LYS A 64 8.62 -6.39 10.56
C LYS A 64 7.99 -7.42 11.50
N ASN A 65 8.70 -7.76 12.58
CA ASN A 65 8.22 -8.67 13.62
C ASN A 65 7.19 -8.02 14.56
N LYS A 66 7.25 -6.70 14.76
CA LYS A 66 6.29 -5.98 15.60
C LYS A 66 4.98 -5.63 14.89
N VAL A 67 4.98 -5.45 13.57
CA VAL A 67 3.82 -4.91 12.84
C VAL A 67 3.49 -5.81 11.64
N ARG A 68 2.25 -6.28 11.52
CA ARG A 68 1.82 -7.15 10.42
C ARG A 68 1.70 -6.38 9.10
N ARG A 69 1.89 -7.09 7.99
CA ARG A 69 1.96 -6.53 6.62
C ARG A 69 0.61 -5.96 6.15
N TRP A 70 -0.47 -6.58 6.59
CA TRP A 70 -1.86 -6.18 6.36
C TRP A 70 -2.64 -6.52 7.64
N ILE A 71 -2.78 -5.54 8.56
CA ILE A 71 -3.41 -5.67 9.90
C ILE A 71 -2.70 -6.63 10.87
#